data_AF-A0A524CYJ0-F1
#
_entry.id   AF-A0A524CYJ0-F1
#
_cell.length_a   1.000
_cell.length_b   1.000
_cell.length_c   1.000
_cell.angle_alpha   90.00
_cell.angle_beta   90.00
_cell.angle_gamma   90.00
#
_symmetry.space_group_name_H-M   'P 1'
#
loop_
_entity.id
_entity.type
_entity.pdbx_description
1 polymer ?
#
loop_
_entity_poly.entity_id
_entity_poly.type
_entity_poly.pdbx_seq_one_letter_code
_entity_poly.pdbx_strand_id
1 'polypeptide(L)'
;MKDLRNPHKPTRNFSENENSIESFLESRRRKNRKKKNITGIPRPFVKWAGGKRQLLSQIDEFIPKKFNNYIEPFVGGGALFFYLLPKKALLIDNNSELINCYKVVKKHVDELIENLKKHKYD
;
A
#
# COMPACT_ATOMS: atom_id res chain seq x y z
N MET A 1 -17.18 43.88 -10.54
CA MET A 1 -15.91 43.39 -9.95
C MET A 1 -16.28 42.18 -9.09
N LYS A 2 -15.94 40.97 -9.54
CA LYS A 2 -16.41 39.71 -8.92
C LYS A 2 -15.43 39.28 -7.83
N ASP A 3 -15.93 39.07 -6.61
CA ASP A 3 -15.19 38.46 -5.51
C ASP A 3 -14.99 36.96 -5.80
N LEU A 4 -13.75 36.48 -5.68
CA LEU A 4 -13.26 35.18 -6.14
C LEU A 4 -12.87 34.22 -4.99
N ARG A 5 -13.51 34.35 -3.81
CA ARG A 5 -13.17 33.51 -2.65
C ARG A 5 -14.33 32.68 -2.13
N ASN A 6 -14.78 31.69 -2.91
CA ASN A 6 -15.31 30.44 -2.34
C ASN A 6 -15.43 29.32 -3.41
N PRO A 7 -14.42 28.44 -3.58
CA PRO A 7 -14.69 27.18 -4.24
C PRO A 7 -15.32 26.24 -3.21
N HIS A 8 -16.57 25.87 -3.43
CA HIS A 8 -17.22 24.73 -2.77
C HIS A 8 -16.22 23.56 -2.66
N LYS A 9 -15.72 23.29 -1.45
CA LYS A 9 -15.11 21.99 -1.18
C LYS A 9 -16.23 20.97 -1.27
N PRO A 10 -16.13 19.94 -2.15
CA PRO A 10 -17.06 18.84 -2.07
C PRO A 10 -16.84 18.13 -0.74
N THR A 11 -17.83 18.20 0.14
CA THR A 11 -17.93 17.30 1.29
C THR A 11 -18.23 15.92 0.74
N ARG A 12 -17.19 15.16 0.38
CA ARG A 12 -17.33 13.76 -0.05
C ARG A 12 -17.48 12.89 1.20
N ASN A 13 -18.61 12.21 1.28
CA ASN A 13 -18.91 11.22 2.31
C ASN A 13 -17.82 10.13 2.30
N PHE A 14 -17.19 9.92 3.46
CA PHE A 14 -15.97 9.12 3.63
C PHE A 14 -16.20 7.60 3.49
N SER A 15 -17.44 7.11 3.57
CA SER A 15 -17.77 5.68 3.56
C SER A 15 -17.95 5.06 2.17
N GLU A 16 -18.27 5.84 1.13
CA GLU A 16 -18.53 5.33 -0.22
C GLU A 16 -17.23 4.97 -0.99
N ASN A 17 -16.07 5.39 -0.48
CA ASN A 17 -14.81 5.36 -1.22
C ASN A 17 -14.00 4.06 -1.04
N GLU A 18 -14.17 3.32 0.07
CA GLU A 18 -13.40 2.10 0.33
C GLU A 18 -13.79 0.95 -0.62
N ASN A 19 -15.08 0.76 -0.89
CA ASN A 19 -15.56 -0.25 -1.84
C ASN A 19 -15.07 0.01 -3.28
N SER A 20 -14.96 1.29 -3.67
CA SER A 20 -14.41 1.70 -4.96
C SER A 20 -12.92 1.38 -5.06
N ILE A 21 -12.13 1.67 -4.02
CA ILE A 21 -10.70 1.35 -3.97
C ILE A 21 -10.48 -0.16 -4.03
N GLU A 22 -11.28 -0.96 -3.32
CA GLU A 22 -11.17 -2.42 -3.34
C GLU A 22 -11.48 -3.01 -4.73
N SER A 23 -12.59 -2.58 -5.35
CA SER A 23 -12.95 -3.06 -6.70
C SER A 23 -11.93 -2.66 -7.76
N PHE A 24 -11.33 -1.48 -7.61
CA PHE A 24 -10.27 -0.97 -8.47
C PHE A 24 -8.96 -1.73 -8.31
N LEU A 25 -8.56 -1.94 -7.05
CA LEU A 25 -7.42 -2.78 -6.67
C LEU A 25 -7.54 -4.19 -7.25
N GLU A 26 -8.72 -4.78 -7.17
CA GLU A 26 -8.99 -6.12 -7.69
C GLU A 26 -8.87 -6.18 -9.23
N SER A 27 -9.30 -5.12 -9.91
CA SER A 27 -9.22 -5.00 -11.37
C SER A 27 -7.78 -4.88 -11.88
N ARG A 28 -6.91 -4.12 -11.19
CA ARG A 28 -5.49 -3.95 -11.57
C ARG A 28 -4.69 -5.25 -11.36
N ARG A 29 -5.00 -6.01 -10.30
CA ARG A 29 -4.31 -7.27 -9.94
C ARG A 29 -4.48 -8.39 -10.95
N ARG A 30 -5.62 -8.47 -11.64
CA ARG A 30 -5.89 -9.48 -12.68
C ARG A 30 -4.85 -9.48 -13.80
N LYS A 31 -4.24 -8.32 -14.12
CA LYS A 31 -3.23 -8.21 -15.20
C LYS A 31 -1.83 -8.72 -14.82
N ASN A 32 -1.48 -8.76 -13.52
CA ASN A 32 -0.14 -9.13 -13.05
C ASN A 32 -0.04 -10.55 -12.45
N ARG A 33 -1.16 -11.24 -12.25
CA ARG A 33 -1.24 -12.53 -11.55
C ARG A 33 -0.95 -13.74 -12.46
N LYS A 34 0.31 -13.94 -12.87
CA LYS A 34 0.75 -15.27 -13.35
C LYS A 34 1.15 -16.13 -12.14
N LYS A 35 0.32 -17.14 -11.84
CA LYS A 35 0.54 -18.33 -10.97
C LYS A 35 1.12 -18.09 -9.57
N LYS A 36 0.28 -17.79 -8.56
CA LYS A 36 0.41 -18.25 -7.16
C LYS A 36 -0.97 -18.22 -6.48
N ASN A 37 -1.28 -19.25 -5.68
CA ASN A 37 -2.50 -19.38 -4.88
C ASN A 37 -2.43 -18.43 -3.67
N ILE A 38 -2.59 -17.13 -3.90
CA ILE A 38 -2.64 -16.12 -2.83
C ILE A 38 -4.11 -16.02 -2.38
N THR A 39 -4.40 -16.45 -1.16
CA THR A 39 -5.71 -16.27 -0.51
C THR A 39 -5.73 -14.90 0.17
N GLY A 40 -6.11 -13.86 -0.58
CA GLY A 40 -6.32 -12.52 -0.05
C GLY A 40 -5.43 -11.42 -0.63
N ILE A 41 -5.82 -10.19 -0.34
CA ILE A 41 -5.14 -8.97 -0.79
C ILE A 41 -4.11 -8.56 0.27
N PRO A 42 -2.81 -8.53 -0.04
CA PRO A 42 -1.81 -8.05 0.91
C PRO A 42 -1.97 -6.53 1.14
N ARG A 43 -1.78 -6.10 2.39
CA ARG A 43 -1.90 -4.70 2.82
C ARG A 43 -0.69 -4.34 3.69
N PRO A 44 -0.40 -3.03 3.88
CA PRO A 44 0.51 -2.56 4.91
C PRO A 44 0.23 -3.24 6.26
N PHE A 45 1.26 -3.87 6.85
CA PHE A 45 1.15 -4.59 8.11
C PHE A 45 1.64 -3.78 9.32
N VAL A 46 2.24 -2.61 9.09
CA VAL A 46 2.65 -1.65 10.13
C VAL A 46 1.91 -0.33 9.98
N LYS A 47 1.46 0.24 11.10
CA LYS A 47 1.01 1.63 11.14
C LYS A 47 2.23 2.53 11.04
N TRP A 48 2.26 3.42 10.05
CA TRP A 48 3.38 4.31 9.80
C TRP A 48 2.90 5.73 9.56
N ALA A 49 3.61 6.71 10.12
CA ALA A 49 3.32 8.12 9.87
C ALA A 49 3.49 8.43 8.37
N GLY A 50 2.60 9.26 7.81
CA GLY A 50 2.62 9.58 6.37
C GLY A 50 2.20 8.43 5.44
N GLY A 51 1.42 7.47 5.95
CA GLY A 51 0.85 6.39 5.15
C GLY A 51 0.04 6.91 3.95
N LYS A 52 0.49 6.59 2.73
CA LYS A 52 -0.05 7.16 1.47
C LYS A 52 -1.41 6.59 1.05
N ARG A 53 -2.08 5.80 1.90
CA ARG A 53 -3.30 5.06 1.54
C ARG A 53 -4.42 5.97 1.02
N GLN A 54 -4.58 7.14 1.61
CA GLN A 54 -5.59 8.13 1.20
C GLN A 54 -5.26 8.83 -0.13
N LEU A 55 -3.99 8.82 -0.56
CA LEU A 55 -3.52 9.46 -1.79
C LEU A 55 -3.47 8.49 -2.97
N LEU A 56 -3.75 7.20 -2.77
CA LEU A 56 -3.54 6.17 -3.80
C LEU A 56 -4.35 6.45 -5.08
N SER A 57 -5.60 6.89 -4.97
CA SER A 57 -6.43 7.21 -6.14
C SER A 57 -5.83 8.34 -6.98
N GLN A 58 -5.31 9.38 -6.33
CA GLN A 58 -4.69 10.52 -7.00
C GLN A 58 -3.34 10.15 -7.61
N ILE A 59 -2.52 9.37 -6.89
CA ILE A 59 -1.21 8.94 -7.38
C ILE A 59 -1.38 8.00 -8.59
N ASP A 60 -2.40 7.14 -8.57
CA ASP A 60 -2.56 6.09 -9.57
C ASP A 60 -2.69 6.61 -11.00
N GLU A 61 -3.31 7.78 -11.17
CA GLU A 61 -3.47 8.45 -12.46
C GLU A 61 -2.13 8.76 -13.14
N PHE A 62 -1.06 8.92 -12.36
CA PHE A 62 0.29 9.25 -12.85
C PHE A 62 1.19 8.03 -13.02
N ILE A 63 0.73 6.84 -12.63
CA ILE A 63 1.56 5.64 -12.69
C ILE A 63 1.60 5.11 -14.13
N PRO A 64 2.80 4.86 -14.69
CA PRO A 64 2.90 4.32 -16.04
C PRO A 64 2.21 2.95 -16.13
N LYS A 65 1.45 2.74 -17.21
CA LYS A 65 0.74 1.46 -17.46
C LYS A 65 1.66 0.25 -17.57
N LYS A 66 2.93 0.47 -17.90
CA LYS A 66 3.99 -0.55 -18.01
C LYS A 66 5.27 0.00 -17.41
N PHE A 67 5.88 -0.78 -16.54
CA PHE A 67 7.21 -0.54 -15.99
C PHE A 67 7.84 -1.89 -15.62
N ASN A 68 9.17 -1.93 -15.52
CA ASN A 68 9.92 -3.15 -15.24
C ASN A 68 10.24 -3.30 -13.74
N ASN A 69 10.83 -2.26 -13.17
CA ASN A 69 11.28 -2.23 -11.78
C ASN A 69 10.52 -1.14 -11.03
N TYR A 70 10.07 -1.46 -9.83
CA TYR A 70 9.55 -0.49 -8.88
C TYR A 70 10.64 -0.13 -7.88
N ILE A 71 10.89 1.16 -7.65
CA ILE A 71 11.86 1.64 -6.68
C ILE A 71 11.13 2.62 -5.78
N GLU A 72 11.10 2.35 -4.48
CA GLU A 72 10.47 3.22 -3.48
C GLU A 72 11.52 3.62 -2.43
N PRO A 73 12.12 4.82 -2.56
CA PRO A 73 13.19 5.28 -1.67
C PRO A 73 12.78 5.52 -0.21
N PHE A 74 11.47 5.68 0.02
CA PHE A 74 10.87 6.00 1.31
C PHE A 74 9.61 5.14 1.51
N VAL A 75 9.81 3.84 1.71
CA VAL A 75 8.71 2.86 1.73
C VAL A 75 7.74 3.11 2.88
N GLY A 76 8.22 3.42 4.09
CA GLY A 76 7.38 3.44 5.29
C GLY A 76 6.50 2.18 5.39
N GLY A 77 5.19 2.35 5.57
CA GLY A 77 4.22 1.24 5.57
C GLY A 77 3.98 0.56 4.20
N GLY A 78 4.58 1.03 3.11
CA GLY A 78 4.53 0.36 1.80
C GLY A 78 3.17 0.46 1.10
N ALA A 79 2.39 1.51 1.38
CA ALA A 79 1.03 1.65 0.85
C ALA A 79 0.97 1.55 -0.68
N LEU A 80 1.89 2.21 -1.39
CA LEU A 80 1.94 2.17 -2.86
C LEU A 80 2.50 0.84 -3.38
N PHE A 81 3.52 0.28 -2.72
CA PHE A 81 4.02 -1.06 -3.02
C PHE A 81 2.92 -2.14 -2.98
N PHE A 82 2.15 -2.20 -1.89
CA PHE A 82 1.05 -3.17 -1.72
C PHE A 82 -0.14 -2.88 -2.66
N TYR A 83 -0.32 -1.63 -3.07
CA TYR A 83 -1.29 -1.24 -4.08
C TYR A 83 -0.88 -1.75 -5.48
N LEU A 84 0.40 -1.58 -5.86
CA LEU A 84 0.89 -1.89 -7.20
C LEU A 84 1.22 -3.37 -7.44
N LEU A 85 1.66 -4.09 -6.40
CA LEU A 85 2.15 -5.47 -6.48
C LEU A 85 3.11 -5.71 -7.66
N PRO A 86 4.20 -4.93 -7.74
CA PRO A 86 5.16 -5.03 -8.82
C PRO A 86 5.88 -6.40 -8.80
N LYS A 87 6.28 -6.90 -9.98
CA LYS A 87 7.02 -8.17 -10.08
C LYS A 87 8.43 -8.07 -9.48
N LYS A 88 9.07 -6.90 -9.60
CA LYS A 88 10.39 -6.60 -9.05
C LYS A 88 10.33 -5.25 -8.34
N ALA A 89 10.78 -5.22 -7.09
CA ALA A 89 10.79 -4.02 -6.26
C ALA A 89 12.09 -3.88 -5.47
N LEU A 90 12.56 -2.64 -5.34
CA LEU A 90 13.58 -2.21 -4.38
C LEU A 90 12.91 -1.23 -3.40
N LEU A 91 12.76 -1.68 -2.15
CA LEU A 91 12.20 -0.89 -1.06
C LEU A 91 13.34 -0.39 -0.18
N ILE A 92 13.38 0.92 0.06
CA ILE A 92 14.42 1.58 0.83
C ILE A 92 13.72 2.45 1.89
N ASP A 93 14.35 2.54 3.06
CA ASP A 93 14.01 3.47 4.12
C ASP A 93 15.28 3.72 4.94
N ASN A 94 15.36 4.87 5.60
CA ASN A 94 16.44 5.17 6.53
C ASN A 94 16.28 4.40 7.86
N ASN A 95 15.06 3.98 8.20
CA ASN A 95 14.82 3.21 9.41
C ASN A 95 15.22 1.74 9.24
N SER A 96 16.34 1.34 9.86
CA SER A 96 16.87 -0.02 9.79
C SER A 96 15.93 -1.07 10.38
N GLU A 97 15.20 -0.75 11.45
CA GLU A 97 14.24 -1.66 12.09
C GLU A 97 13.02 -1.93 11.19
N LEU A 98 12.54 -0.91 10.49
CA LEU A 98 11.49 -1.08 9.50
C LEU A 98 11.95 -2.02 8.38
N ILE A 99 13.15 -1.77 7.82
CA ILE A 99 13.71 -2.62 6.78
C ILE A 99 13.97 -4.04 7.28
N ASN A 100 14.40 -4.20 8.53
CA ASN A 100 14.51 -5.50 9.18
C ASN A 100 13.14 -6.21 9.24
N CYS A 101 12.09 -5.51 9.65
CA CYS A 101 10.74 -6.05 9.70
C CYS A 101 10.28 -6.58 8.33
N TYR A 102 10.46 -5.82 7.25
CA TYR A 102 10.19 -6.31 5.88
C TYR A 102 11.02 -7.54 5.50
N LYS A 103 12.31 -7.58 5.89
CA LYS A 103 13.20 -8.72 5.61
C LYS A 103 12.74 -9.98 6.35
N VAL A 104 12.32 -9.85 7.60
CA VAL A 104 11.78 -10.96 8.42
C VAL A 104 10.46 -11.45 7.83
N VAL A 105 9.51 -10.56 7.53
CA VAL A 105 8.25 -10.94 6.85
C VAL A 105 8.52 -11.64 5.51
N LYS A 106 9.55 -11.23 4.77
CA LYS A 106 9.90 -11.86 3.48
C LYS A 106 10.47 -13.28 3.64
N LYS A 107 11.23 -13.56 4.70
CA LYS A 107 12.05 -14.77 4.82
C LYS A 107 11.59 -15.75 5.90
N HIS A 108 10.95 -15.26 6.95
CA HIS A 108 10.67 -15.99 8.20
C HIS A 108 9.24 -15.68 8.71
N VAL A 109 8.26 -15.58 7.79
CA VAL A 109 6.89 -15.17 8.16
C VAL A 109 6.22 -16.12 9.15
N ASP A 110 6.41 -17.43 9.00
CA ASP A 110 5.76 -18.43 9.86
C ASP A 110 6.34 -18.37 11.28
N GLU A 111 7.66 -18.29 11.41
CA GLU A 111 8.33 -18.11 12.70
C GLU A 111 7.94 -16.80 13.37
N LEU A 112 7.84 -15.71 12.59
CA LEU A 112 7.36 -14.43 13.09
C LEU A 112 5.93 -14.55 13.65
N ILE A 113 5.02 -15.22 12.92
CA ILE A 113 3.65 -15.44 13.37
C ILE A 113 3.61 -16.24 14.68
N GLU A 114 4.37 -17.34 14.78
CA GLU A 114 4.42 -18.14 16.00
C GLU A 114 5.01 -17.38 17.19
N ASN A 115 6.01 -16.54 16.96
CA ASN A 115 6.56 -15.68 18.00
C ASN A 115 5.56 -14.61 18.45
N LEU A 116 4.87 -13.95 17.52
CA LEU A 116 3.87 -12.93 17.83
C LEU A 116 2.69 -13.48 18.65
N LYS A 117 2.27 -14.75 18.44
CA LYS A 117 1.22 -15.40 19.25
C LYS A 117 1.51 -15.47 20.75
N LYS A 118 2.79 -15.41 21.15
CA LYS A 118 3.21 -15.46 22.56
C LYS A 118 2.96 -14.13 23.28
N HIS A 119 2.81 -13.04 22.54
CA HIS A 119 2.55 -11.72 23.10
C HIS A 119 1.04 -11.50 23.24
N LYS A 120 0.60 -11.09 24.43
CA LYS A 120 -0.76 -10.59 24.61
C LYS A 120 -0.78 -9.10 24.27
N TYR A 121 -1.76 -8.70 23.46
CA TYR A 121 -2.15 -7.30 23.37
C TYR A 121 -3.12 -7.06 24.53
N ASP A 122 -2.71 -6.21 25.49
CA ASP A 122 -3.59 -5.69 26.53
C ASP A 122 -4.58 -4.66 25.95
#